data_AF-A0A7V5H076-F1
#
_entry.id   AF-A0A7V5H076-F1
#
_cell.length_a   1.000
_cell.length_b   1.000
_cell.length_c   1.000
_cell.angle_alpha   90.00
_cell.angle_beta   90.00
_cell.angle_gamma   90.00
#
_symmetry.space_group_name_H-M   'P 1'
#
loop_
_entity.id
_entity.type
_entity.pdbx_description
1 polymer ?
#
loop_
_entity_poly.entity_id
_entity_poly.type
_entity_poly.pdbx_seq_one_letter_code
_entity_poly.pdbx_strand_id
1 'polypeptide(L)'
;MIAVGEYFEFEHSVWRASFGLLVSFFVLSSLTYFFKEYAFSRGVLLLTIGFALIFFNATRIVYNLRNKIKGSLAPRRIAFLGDNDITLAIINELEKNQNSNAQVVGLISTEQGNLGNSIPVIGNYKELPVAIKSNQITEIIVTDPNISRIDLLKVLQKTYPTNVRLYYAQVYEDYVASEIIRELTNANPVGDRYNLTRFRQRFFKRVFDLALLLWFFTIGFPFLFLFFDKGKRKIVNFLKILVGEMTFVGLDKEYREFYDKEPLVTISEAHRGAFLTPRTKEKLNQFYIKEYSPLLDLEILFKYRKGKNGKSSA
;
A
#
# COMPACT_ATOMS: atom_id res chain seq x y z
N MET A 1 8.67 -12.87 9.79
CA MET A 1 7.24 -12.69 9.43
C MET A 1 6.90 -11.28 8.96
N ILE A 2 7.18 -10.23 9.74
CA ILE A 2 6.98 -8.82 9.32
C ILE A 2 7.70 -8.51 7.98
N ALA A 3 8.97 -8.91 7.87
CA ALA A 3 9.77 -8.69 6.65
C ALA A 3 9.18 -9.38 5.40
N VAL A 4 8.52 -10.53 5.56
CA VAL A 4 7.92 -11.29 4.46
C VAL A 4 6.47 -10.86 4.19
N GLY A 5 5.98 -9.80 4.85
CA GLY A 5 4.64 -9.23 4.65
C GLY A 5 3.48 -10.07 5.18
N GLU A 6 3.77 -11.16 5.90
CA GLU A 6 2.78 -12.17 6.31
C GLU A 6 1.70 -11.61 7.26
N TYR A 7 2.07 -10.67 8.14
CA TYR A 7 1.18 -10.16 9.19
C TYR A 7 0.30 -8.98 8.75
N PHE A 8 0.69 -8.25 7.70
CA PHE A 8 0.12 -6.92 7.44
C PHE A 8 -0.54 -6.78 6.06
N GLU A 9 -0.23 -7.64 5.09
CA GLU A 9 -0.73 -7.48 3.72
C GLU A 9 -2.01 -8.29 3.44
N PHE A 10 -2.72 -8.79 4.46
CA PHE A 10 -3.96 -9.60 4.36
C PHE A 10 -3.93 -10.83 3.41
N GLU A 11 -2.81 -11.07 2.73
CA GLU A 11 -2.56 -12.23 1.90
C GLU A 11 -1.86 -13.30 2.73
N HIS A 12 -2.65 -14.26 3.21
CA HIS A 12 -2.15 -15.44 3.92
C HIS A 12 -1.50 -16.45 2.94
N SER A 13 -0.38 -16.07 2.31
CA SER A 13 0.36 -16.95 1.42
C SER A 13 1.22 -17.94 2.20
N VAL A 14 0.97 -19.24 2.01
CA VAL A 14 1.71 -20.35 2.66
C VAL A 14 3.21 -20.23 2.41
N TRP A 15 3.59 -19.93 1.17
CA TRP A 15 5.00 -19.80 0.76
C TRP A 15 5.76 -18.73 1.53
N ARG A 16 5.12 -17.58 1.81
CA ARG A 16 5.74 -16.47 2.56
C ARG A 16 6.04 -16.85 4.01
N ALA A 17 5.11 -17.56 4.67
CA ALA A 17 5.32 -18.04 6.04
C ALA A 17 6.44 -19.09 6.09
N SER A 18 6.42 -20.05 5.16
CA SER A 18 7.44 -21.09 5.10
C SER A 18 8.84 -20.50 4.85
N PHE A 19 8.96 -19.54 3.93
CA PHE A 19 10.22 -18.86 3.67
C PHE A 19 10.71 -18.08 4.90
N GLY A 20 9.82 -17.38 5.62
CA GLY A 20 10.17 -16.67 6.85
C GLY A 20 10.69 -17.59 7.96
N LEU A 21 10.09 -18.79 8.10
CA LEU A 21 10.54 -19.80 9.08
C LEU A 21 11.91 -20.38 8.70
N LEU A 22 12.15 -20.60 7.40
CA LEU A 22 13.46 -21.04 6.90
C LEU A 22 14.56 -19.99 7.14
N VAL A 23 14.30 -18.72 6.84
CA VAL A 23 15.25 -17.63 7.16
C VAL A 23 15.53 -17.59 8.66
N SER A 24 14.50 -17.76 9.49
CA SER A 24 14.64 -17.79 10.95
C SER A 24 15.52 -18.95 11.41
N PHE A 25 15.41 -20.13 10.79
CA PHE A 25 16.29 -21.27 11.05
C PHE A 25 17.77 -20.91 10.84
N PHE A 26 18.10 -20.32 9.69
CA PHE A 26 19.49 -19.96 9.39
C PHE A 26 20.04 -18.89 10.33
N VAL A 27 19.23 -17.87 10.65
CA VAL A 27 19.62 -16.81 11.59
C VAL A 27 19.86 -17.38 12.99
N LEU A 28 18.91 -18.15 13.53
CA LEU A 28 19.03 -18.75 14.86
C LEU A 28 20.20 -19.75 14.92
N SER A 29 20.36 -20.58 13.89
CA SER A 29 21.48 -21.52 13.79
C SER A 29 22.84 -20.82 13.67
N SER A 30 22.90 -19.62 13.09
CA SER A 30 24.13 -18.83 13.03
C SER A 30 24.43 -18.17 14.38
N LEU A 31 23.41 -17.67 15.06
CA LEU A 31 23.54 -16.96 16.34
C LEU A 31 24.18 -17.81 17.44
N THR A 32 23.91 -19.13 17.44
CA THR A 32 24.51 -20.08 18.40
C THR A 32 26.03 -20.17 18.32
N TYR A 33 26.66 -19.75 17.22
CA TYR A 33 28.12 -19.68 17.13
C TYR A 33 28.71 -18.47 17.88
N PHE A 34 27.95 -17.38 17.98
CA PHE A 34 28.36 -16.16 18.68
C PHE A 34 28.06 -16.25 20.18
N PHE A 35 26.93 -16.89 20.54
CA PHE A 35 26.50 -17.02 21.94
C PHE A 35 26.49 -18.49 22.36
N LYS A 36 27.67 -19.00 22.73
CA LYS A 36 27.87 -20.42 23.09
C LYS A 36 27.07 -20.87 24.32
N GLU A 37 26.69 -19.95 25.19
CA GLU A 37 25.81 -20.22 26.35
C GLU A 37 24.41 -20.69 25.93
N TYR A 38 23.99 -20.37 24.70
CA TYR A 38 22.71 -20.76 24.11
C TYR A 38 22.90 -21.77 22.97
N ALA A 39 23.92 -22.63 23.05
CA ALA A 39 24.21 -23.66 22.05
C ALA A 39 23.16 -24.79 22.06
N PHE A 40 21.96 -24.47 21.56
CA PHE A 40 20.92 -25.46 21.33
C PHE A 40 21.34 -26.45 20.25
N SER A 41 20.89 -27.70 20.38
CA SER A 41 21.08 -28.69 19.33
C SER A 41 20.37 -28.24 18.05
N ARG A 42 21.08 -28.28 16.92
CA ARG A 42 20.52 -27.96 15.59
C ARG A 42 19.38 -28.89 15.23
N GLY A 43 19.40 -30.13 15.71
CA GLY A 43 18.30 -31.08 15.52
C GLY A 43 17.03 -30.62 16.24
N VAL A 44 17.16 -30.10 17.47
CA VAL A 44 16.03 -29.54 18.23
C VAL A 44 15.50 -28.26 17.57
N LEU A 45 16.39 -27.39 17.09
CA LEU A 45 16.01 -26.19 16.33
C LEU A 45 15.22 -26.56 15.05
N LEU A 46 15.74 -27.54 14.29
CA LEU A 46 15.11 -28.01 13.05
C LEU A 46 13.74 -28.63 13.33
N LEU A 47 13.63 -29.46 14.37
CA LEU A 47 12.37 -30.07 14.80
C LEU A 47 11.37 -29.02 15.27
N THR A 48 11.80 -28.00 16.01
CA THR A 48 10.95 -26.89 16.44
C THR A 48 10.40 -26.11 15.24
N ILE A 49 11.24 -25.81 14.25
CA ILE A 49 10.83 -25.11 13.03
C ILE A 49 9.97 -26.00 12.12
N GLY A 50 10.25 -27.30 12.08
CA GLY A 50 9.41 -28.29 11.40
C GLY A 50 7.99 -28.35 11.99
N PHE A 51 7.87 -28.44 13.31
CA PHE A 51 6.57 -28.37 13.98
C PHE A 51 5.89 -27.01 13.74
N ALA A 52 6.62 -25.90 13.84
CA ALA A 52 6.07 -24.58 13.52
C ALA A 52 5.52 -24.53 12.10
N LEU A 53 6.26 -25.04 11.10
CA LEU A 53 5.77 -25.12 9.72
C LEU A 53 4.46 -25.90 9.63
N ILE A 54 4.38 -27.07 10.27
CA ILE A 54 3.17 -27.90 10.26
C ILE A 54 1.99 -27.16 10.91
N PHE A 55 2.15 -26.62 12.11
CA PHE A 55 1.08 -25.93 12.83
C PHE A 55 0.62 -24.64 12.12
N PHE A 56 1.55 -23.82 11.60
CA PHE A 56 1.21 -22.62 10.84
C PHE A 56 0.45 -22.95 9.55
N ASN A 57 0.84 -24.02 8.85
CA ASN A 57 0.12 -24.44 7.65
C ASN A 57 -1.23 -25.06 7.98
N ALA A 58 -1.32 -25.90 9.02
CA ALA A 58 -2.57 -26.52 9.45
C ALA A 58 -3.61 -25.46 9.87
N THR A 59 -3.22 -24.48 10.69
CA THR A 59 -4.11 -23.38 11.10
C THR A 59 -4.60 -22.57 9.90
N ARG A 60 -3.75 -22.33 8.90
CA ARG A 60 -4.13 -21.66 7.65
C ARG A 60 -5.08 -22.48 6.79
N ILE A 61 -4.87 -23.78 6.66
CA ILE A 61 -5.77 -24.67 5.93
C ILE A 61 -7.15 -24.66 6.61
N VAL A 62 -7.19 -24.77 7.94
CA VAL A 62 -8.44 -24.71 8.73
C VAL A 62 -9.13 -23.35 8.56
N TYR A 63 -8.37 -22.25 8.64
CA TYR A 63 -8.90 -20.90 8.45
C TYR A 63 -9.44 -20.69 7.04
N ASN A 64 -8.71 -21.10 6.02
CA ASN A 64 -9.12 -21.00 4.62
C ASN A 64 -10.33 -21.86 4.32
N LEU A 65 -10.40 -23.08 4.87
CA LEU A 65 -11.56 -23.96 4.70
C LEU A 65 -12.80 -23.36 5.36
N ARG A 66 -12.67 -22.85 6.59
CA ARG A 66 -13.74 -22.14 7.30
C ARG A 66 -14.20 -20.90 6.55
N ASN A 67 -13.26 -20.12 6.02
CA ASN A 67 -13.56 -18.92 5.24
C ASN A 67 -14.11 -19.23 3.85
N LYS A 68 -13.73 -20.35 3.22
CA LYS A 68 -14.31 -20.78 1.94
C LYS A 68 -15.76 -21.20 2.14
N ILE A 69 -16.06 -21.91 3.23
CA ILE A 69 -17.42 -22.31 3.61
C ILE A 69 -18.26 -21.06 3.97
N LYS A 70 -17.74 -20.15 4.81
CA LYS A 70 -18.47 -18.91 5.17
C LYS A 70 -18.58 -17.90 4.03
N GLY A 71 -17.52 -17.74 3.25
CA GLY A 71 -17.40 -16.77 2.16
C GLY A 71 -18.17 -17.18 0.90
N SER A 72 -18.27 -18.48 0.62
CA SER A 72 -19.19 -18.98 -0.42
C SER A 72 -20.65 -18.68 -0.10
N LEU A 73 -21.00 -18.56 1.18
CA LEU A 73 -22.35 -18.25 1.65
C LEU A 73 -22.61 -16.73 1.83
N ALA A 74 -21.55 -15.90 1.85
CA ALA A 74 -21.69 -14.47 2.03
C ALA A 74 -22.01 -13.78 0.69
N PRO A 75 -23.10 -12.98 0.62
CA PRO A 75 -23.46 -12.29 -0.61
C PRO A 75 -22.40 -11.22 -0.96
N ARG A 76 -21.83 -11.30 -2.16
CA ARG A 76 -20.96 -10.28 -2.74
C ARG A 76 -21.85 -9.11 -3.15
N ARG A 77 -21.79 -8.01 -2.41
CA ARG A 77 -22.56 -6.79 -2.64
C ARG A 77 -21.77 -5.85 -3.52
N ILE A 78 -22.12 -5.80 -4.79
CA ILE A 78 -21.41 -5.07 -5.84
C ILE A 78 -22.12 -3.74 -6.11
N ALA A 79 -21.36 -2.65 -6.11
CA ALA A 79 -21.80 -1.34 -6.56
C ALA A 79 -21.01 -0.89 -7.78
N PHE A 80 -21.67 -0.21 -8.71
CA PHE A 80 -21.04 0.32 -9.92
C PHE A 80 -20.86 1.82 -9.82
N LEU A 81 -19.70 2.31 -10.25
CA LEU A 81 -19.34 3.73 -10.25
C LEU A 81 -19.15 4.16 -11.72
N GLY A 82 -20.24 4.67 -12.30
CA GLY A 82 -20.35 4.99 -13.72
C GLY A 82 -21.60 4.40 -14.36
N ASP A 83 -22.32 5.24 -15.10
CA ASP A 83 -23.52 4.88 -15.85
C ASP A 83 -23.19 4.85 -17.35
N ASN A 84 -22.55 3.76 -17.80
CA ASN A 84 -22.06 3.57 -19.17
C ASN A 84 -22.55 2.23 -19.75
N ASP A 85 -22.49 2.06 -21.07
CA ASP A 85 -22.81 0.79 -21.75
C ASP A 85 -21.98 -0.40 -21.21
N ILE A 86 -20.76 -0.13 -20.76
CA ILE A 86 -19.88 -1.12 -20.10
C ILE A 86 -20.50 -1.63 -18.81
N THR A 87 -21.10 -0.76 -18.01
CA THR A 87 -21.79 -1.13 -16.77
C THR A 87 -22.94 -2.09 -17.06
N LEU A 88 -23.74 -1.80 -18.09
CA LEU A 88 -24.85 -2.67 -18.53
C LEU A 88 -24.35 -4.03 -19.03
N ALA A 89 -23.26 -4.05 -19.80
CA ALA A 89 -22.66 -5.29 -20.28
C ALA A 89 -22.20 -6.21 -19.13
N ILE A 90 -21.55 -5.63 -18.10
CA ILE A 90 -21.09 -6.38 -16.93
C ILE A 90 -22.28 -6.90 -16.11
N ILE A 91 -23.31 -6.06 -15.88
CA ILE A 91 -24.51 -6.45 -15.12
C ILE A 91 -25.23 -7.62 -15.79
N ASN A 92 -25.49 -7.54 -17.10
CA ASN A 92 -26.18 -8.60 -17.84
C ASN A 92 -25.44 -9.95 -17.76
N GLU A 93 -24.11 -9.92 -17.74
CA GLU A 93 -23.30 -11.14 -17.65
C GLU A 93 -23.22 -11.70 -16.22
N LEU A 94 -23.23 -10.83 -15.20
CA LEU A 94 -23.35 -11.24 -13.80
C LEU A 94 -24.71 -11.91 -13.53
N GLU A 95 -25.79 -11.36 -14.09
CA GLU A 95 -27.14 -11.93 -13.96
C GLU A 95 -27.29 -13.27 -14.70
N LYS A 96 -26.62 -13.44 -15.84
CA LYS A 96 -26.56 -14.73 -16.56
C LYS A 96 -25.80 -15.79 -15.77
N ASN A 97 -24.74 -15.40 -15.07
CA ASN A 97 -23.93 -16.28 -14.24
C ASN A 97 -24.49 -16.41 -12.81
N GLN A 98 -25.71 -16.96 -12.69
CA GLN A 98 -26.45 -17.17 -11.43
C GLN A 98 -25.75 -18.03 -10.36
N ASN A 99 -24.61 -18.66 -10.69
CA ASN A 99 -23.82 -19.47 -9.77
C ASN A 99 -22.93 -18.64 -8.82
N SER A 100 -22.85 -17.32 -9.02
CA SER A 100 -22.16 -16.43 -8.09
C SER A 100 -23.17 -15.86 -7.09
N ASN A 101 -22.85 -15.87 -5.79
CA ASN A 101 -23.62 -15.20 -4.74
C ASN A 101 -23.47 -13.66 -4.86
N ALA A 102 -23.46 -13.13 -6.08
CA ALA A 102 -23.26 -11.73 -6.42
C ALA A 102 -24.60 -11.02 -6.49
N GLN A 103 -24.78 -10.01 -5.64
CA GLN A 103 -25.93 -9.15 -5.60
C GLN A 103 -25.50 -7.76 -6.04
N VAL A 104 -26.03 -7.31 -7.18
CA VAL A 104 -25.89 -5.92 -7.61
C VAL A 104 -26.77 -5.06 -6.71
N VAL A 105 -26.13 -4.24 -5.87
CA VAL A 105 -26.83 -3.37 -4.91
C VAL A 105 -27.33 -2.13 -5.62
N GLY A 106 -26.52 -1.55 -6.52
CA GLY A 106 -26.92 -0.36 -7.25
C GLY A 106 -25.79 0.48 -7.83
N LEU A 107 -26.20 1.57 -8.48
CA LEU A 107 -25.35 2.49 -9.23
C LEU A 107 -25.03 3.73 -8.39
N ILE A 108 -23.78 4.18 -8.48
CA ILE A 108 -23.29 5.43 -7.89
C ILE A 108 -22.92 6.33 -9.06
N SER A 109 -23.71 7.37 -9.26
CA SER A 109 -23.56 8.24 -10.43
C SER A 109 -22.68 9.44 -10.12
N THR A 110 -21.84 9.82 -11.08
CA THR A 110 -20.99 11.02 -11.05
C THR A 110 -21.76 12.25 -11.57
N GLU A 111 -22.62 12.04 -12.57
CA GLU A 111 -23.54 13.04 -13.14
C GLU A 111 -24.97 12.46 -13.21
N GLN A 112 -26.00 13.30 -13.35
CA GLN A 112 -27.40 12.85 -13.44
C GLN A 112 -27.66 12.10 -14.76
N GLY A 113 -27.14 10.87 -14.87
CA GLY A 113 -27.44 9.92 -15.93
C GLY A 113 -28.74 9.20 -15.64
N ASN A 114 -29.69 9.36 -16.57
CA ASN A 114 -30.97 8.65 -16.60
C ASN A 114 -30.84 7.49 -17.59
N LEU A 115 -30.19 6.38 -17.21
CA LEU A 115 -30.45 5.11 -17.87
C LEU A 115 -31.54 4.39 -17.09
N GLY A 116 -32.75 4.39 -17.67
CA GLY A 116 -33.93 3.74 -17.14
C GLY A 116 -33.83 2.22 -17.19
N ASN A 117 -33.09 1.62 -16.27
CA ASN A 117 -33.05 0.17 -16.07
C ASN A 117 -33.11 -0.19 -14.58
N SER A 118 -33.56 -1.42 -14.31
CA SER A 118 -34.09 -2.04 -13.08
C SER A 118 -33.28 -1.96 -11.77
N ILE A 119 -32.25 -1.12 -11.69
CA ILE A 119 -31.29 -1.08 -10.58
C ILE A 119 -31.32 0.30 -9.91
N PRO A 120 -31.43 0.39 -8.57
CA PRO A 120 -31.54 1.67 -7.88
C PRO A 120 -30.23 2.46 -7.91
N VAL A 121 -30.33 3.78 -8.08
CA VAL A 121 -29.22 4.72 -7.87
C VAL A 121 -29.09 4.96 -6.36
N ILE A 122 -27.96 4.56 -5.78
CA ILE A 122 -27.78 4.53 -4.32
C ILE A 122 -27.16 5.83 -3.77
N GLY A 123 -26.54 6.64 -4.63
CA GLY A 123 -25.98 7.91 -4.21
C GLY A 123 -25.04 8.55 -5.23
N ASN A 124 -24.47 9.69 -4.83
CA ASN A 124 -23.49 10.44 -5.61
C ASN A 124 -22.06 10.09 -5.17
N TYR A 125 -21.06 10.27 -6.04
CA TYR A 125 -19.63 10.17 -5.73
C TYR A 125 -19.22 10.86 -4.40
N LYS A 126 -19.80 12.03 -4.07
CA LYS A 126 -19.51 12.74 -2.82
C LYS A 126 -20.00 12.02 -1.56
N GLU A 127 -21.03 11.19 -1.68
CA GLU A 127 -21.65 10.43 -0.60
C GLU A 127 -21.24 8.95 -0.60
N LEU A 128 -20.27 8.58 -1.45
CA LEU A 128 -19.69 7.24 -1.55
C LEU A 128 -19.38 6.62 -0.17
N PRO A 129 -18.79 7.34 0.80
CA PRO A 129 -18.60 6.82 2.17
C PRO A 129 -19.87 6.33 2.87
N VAL A 130 -20.95 7.08 2.74
CA VAL A 130 -22.23 6.79 3.41
C VAL A 130 -22.91 5.62 2.70
N ALA A 131 -22.91 5.63 1.37
CA ALA A 131 -23.47 4.57 0.54
C ALA A 131 -22.82 3.20 0.80
N ILE A 132 -21.49 3.17 0.97
CA ILE A 132 -20.74 1.95 1.32
C ILE A 132 -21.23 1.36 2.64
N LYS A 133 -21.41 2.21 3.66
CA LYS A 133 -21.78 1.76 5.00
C LYS A 133 -23.24 1.34 5.10
N SER A 134 -24.16 2.13 4.55
CA SER A 134 -25.60 1.85 4.62
C SER A 134 -25.98 0.57 3.87
N ASN A 135 -25.31 0.30 2.74
CA ASN A 135 -25.62 -0.85 1.91
C ASN A 135 -24.68 -2.04 2.10
N GLN A 136 -23.70 -1.94 3.00
CA GLN A 136 -22.68 -2.97 3.25
C GLN A 136 -22.00 -3.42 1.94
N ILE A 137 -21.58 -2.45 1.12
CA ILE A 137 -20.93 -2.72 -0.17
C ILE A 137 -19.60 -3.41 0.10
N THR A 138 -19.37 -4.55 -0.57
CA THR A 138 -18.12 -5.31 -0.46
C THR A 138 -17.20 -5.05 -1.65
N GLU A 139 -17.77 -4.69 -2.80
CA GLU A 139 -17.03 -4.51 -4.06
C GLU A 139 -17.56 -3.28 -4.81
N ILE A 140 -16.64 -2.47 -5.35
CA ILE A 140 -16.96 -1.34 -6.20
C ILE A 140 -16.27 -1.55 -7.55
N ILE A 141 -17.05 -1.53 -8.63
CA ILE A 141 -16.57 -1.61 -10.01
C ILE A 141 -16.67 -0.21 -10.61
N VAL A 142 -15.51 0.37 -10.95
CA VAL A 142 -15.38 1.68 -11.57
C VAL A 142 -15.34 1.51 -13.08
N THR A 143 -16.35 2.04 -13.76
CA THR A 143 -16.50 2.00 -15.22
C THR A 143 -16.40 3.39 -15.85
N ASP A 144 -16.50 4.45 -15.05
CA ASP A 144 -16.34 5.83 -15.52
C ASP A 144 -14.86 6.18 -15.74
N PRO A 145 -14.43 6.51 -16.98
CA PRO A 145 -13.05 6.85 -17.27
C PRO A 145 -12.61 8.21 -16.70
N ASN A 146 -13.56 9.08 -16.33
CA ASN A 146 -13.25 10.40 -15.79
C ASN A 146 -12.81 10.37 -14.32
N ILE A 147 -13.00 9.24 -13.65
CA ILE A 147 -12.70 9.11 -12.23
C ILE A 147 -11.25 8.70 -12.05
N SER A 148 -10.45 9.67 -11.58
CA SER A 148 -9.06 9.46 -11.20
C SER A 148 -8.95 8.40 -10.10
N ARG A 149 -8.14 7.38 -10.37
CA ARG A 149 -7.87 6.29 -9.41
C ARG A 149 -7.35 6.80 -8.07
N ILE A 150 -6.54 7.85 -8.12
CA ILE A 150 -5.92 8.43 -6.93
C ILE A 150 -6.98 9.13 -6.09
N ASP A 151 -7.90 9.86 -6.71
CA ASP A 151 -8.91 10.63 -5.98
C ASP A 151 -9.94 9.72 -5.31
N LEU A 152 -10.33 8.63 -5.99
CA LEU A 152 -11.20 7.62 -5.38
C LEU A 152 -10.52 6.91 -4.19
N LEU A 153 -9.22 6.62 -4.31
CA LEU A 153 -8.46 6.06 -3.19
C LEU A 153 -8.29 7.04 -2.03
N LYS A 154 -8.14 8.35 -2.29
CA LYS A 154 -8.16 9.37 -1.23
C LYS A 154 -9.49 9.36 -0.49
N VAL A 155 -10.61 9.30 -1.21
CA VAL A 155 -11.96 9.26 -0.62
C VAL A 155 -12.11 8.02 0.27
N LEU A 156 -11.63 6.87 -0.19
CA LEU A 156 -11.72 5.62 0.58
C LEU A 156 -10.77 5.56 1.77
N GLN A 157 -9.55 6.09 1.65
CA GLN A 157 -8.61 6.18 2.78
C GLN A 157 -9.11 7.07 3.91
N LYS A 158 -9.82 8.16 3.58
CA LYS A 158 -10.46 9.05 4.59
C LYS A 158 -11.59 8.36 5.36
N THR A 159 -12.12 7.25 4.85
CA THR A 159 -13.38 6.64 5.28
C THR A 159 -13.18 5.38 6.16
N TYR A 160 -12.10 5.31 6.95
CA TYR A 160 -11.68 4.07 7.65
C TYR A 160 -11.29 2.93 6.68
N PRO A 161 -10.52 1.92 7.13
CA PRO A 161 -10.17 0.77 6.31
C PRO A 161 -11.40 -0.13 6.16
N THR A 162 -12.39 0.33 5.39
CA THR A 162 -13.48 -0.52 4.96
C THR A 162 -12.87 -1.48 3.95
N ASN A 163 -13.08 -2.79 4.16
CA ASN A 163 -12.49 -3.88 3.37
C ASN A 163 -13.14 -4.00 1.97
N VAL A 164 -13.43 -2.85 1.35
CA VAL A 164 -14.12 -2.71 0.07
C VAL A 164 -13.09 -2.92 -1.03
N ARG A 165 -13.40 -3.83 -1.95
CA ARG A 165 -12.51 -4.16 -3.06
C ARG A 165 -12.83 -3.28 -4.26
N LEU A 166 -11.80 -2.76 -4.90
CA LEU A 166 -11.93 -1.89 -6.06
C LEU A 166 -11.52 -2.62 -7.31
N TYR A 167 -12.35 -2.49 -8.34
CA TYR A 167 -12.11 -2.97 -9.69
C TYR A 167 -12.25 -1.77 -10.62
N TYR A 168 -11.35 -1.65 -11.58
CA TYR A 168 -11.44 -0.65 -12.64
C TYR A 168 -11.60 -1.44 -13.92
N ALA A 169 -12.73 -1.27 -14.58
CA ALA A 169 -13.03 -1.96 -15.83
C ALA A 169 -13.37 -0.89 -16.87
N GLN A 170 -12.40 -0.61 -17.74
CA GLN A 170 -12.65 0.23 -18.92
C GLN A 170 -13.16 -0.62 -20.08
N VAL A 171 -12.86 -1.92 -20.06
CA VAL A 171 -13.43 -2.94 -20.93
C VAL A 171 -13.82 -4.18 -20.10
N TYR A 172 -14.72 -5.02 -20.60
CA TYR A 172 -15.18 -6.23 -19.89
C TYR A 172 -14.03 -7.20 -19.56
N GLU A 173 -13.08 -7.34 -20.48
CA GLU A 173 -11.90 -8.19 -20.32
C GLU A 173 -11.05 -7.77 -19.12
N ASP A 174 -11.06 -6.48 -18.75
CA ASP A 174 -10.35 -5.99 -17.54
C ASP A 174 -10.98 -6.54 -16.27
N TYR A 175 -12.32 -6.65 -16.23
CA TYR A 175 -13.05 -7.26 -15.12
C TYR A 175 -12.77 -8.76 -15.04
N VAL A 176 -12.87 -9.47 -16.17
CA VAL A 176 -12.58 -10.91 -16.24
C VAL A 176 -11.13 -11.19 -15.84
N ALA A 177 -10.17 -10.43 -16.34
CA ALA A 177 -8.77 -10.55 -15.96
C ALA A 177 -8.58 -10.29 -14.46
N SER A 178 -9.23 -9.27 -13.91
CA SER A 178 -9.18 -8.96 -12.48
C SER A 178 -9.79 -10.05 -11.62
N GLU A 179 -10.87 -10.69 -12.08
CA GLU A 179 -11.54 -11.79 -11.41
C GLU A 179 -10.71 -13.07 -11.45
N ILE A 180 -10.11 -13.41 -12.59
CA ILE A 180 -9.17 -14.53 -12.73
C ILE A 180 -7.94 -14.29 -11.82
N ILE A 181 -7.37 -13.09 -11.84
CA ILE A 181 -6.25 -12.72 -10.94
C ILE A 181 -6.68 -12.87 -9.48
N ARG A 182 -7.88 -12.41 -9.11
CA ARG A 182 -8.43 -12.58 -7.75
C ARG A 182 -8.53 -14.06 -7.37
N GLU A 183 -9.07 -14.91 -8.23
CA GLU A 183 -9.21 -16.34 -7.96
C GLU A 183 -7.86 -17.03 -7.79
N LEU A 184 -6.88 -16.66 -8.61
CA LEU A 184 -5.54 -17.25 -8.56
C LEU A 184 -4.71 -16.74 -7.37
N THR A 185 -4.85 -15.47 -6.99
CA THR A 185 -3.96 -14.81 -6.03
C THR A 185 -4.60 -14.54 -4.66
N ASN A 186 -5.93 -14.60 -4.55
CA ASN A 186 -6.71 -14.03 -3.43
C ASN A 186 -6.40 -12.55 -3.14
N ALA A 187 -5.72 -11.86 -4.06
CA ALA A 187 -5.31 -10.47 -3.93
C ALA A 187 -6.39 -9.51 -4.42
N ASN A 188 -6.38 -8.28 -3.92
CA ASN A 188 -7.17 -7.19 -4.48
C ASN A 188 -6.49 -6.67 -5.76
N PRO A 189 -7.07 -6.84 -6.96
CA PRO A 189 -6.39 -6.54 -8.22
C PRO A 189 -6.05 -5.05 -8.38
N VAL A 190 -6.77 -4.14 -7.69
CA VAL A 190 -6.59 -2.69 -7.92
C VAL A 190 -6.31 -1.85 -6.66
N GLY A 191 -6.50 -2.38 -5.45
CA GLY A 191 -6.19 -1.65 -4.20
C GLY A 191 -4.70 -1.54 -3.87
N ASP A 192 -3.85 -2.35 -4.51
CA ASP A 192 -2.59 -2.75 -3.88
C ASP A 192 -1.33 -2.04 -4.41
N ARG A 193 -1.46 -1.10 -5.34
CA ARG A 193 -0.30 -0.52 -6.06
C ARG A 193 0.35 0.71 -5.42
N TYR A 194 -0.03 1.10 -4.21
CA TYR A 194 0.63 2.21 -3.51
C TYR A 194 1.57 1.68 -2.46
N ASN A 195 2.83 1.51 -2.85
CA ASN A 195 3.87 0.98 -2.00
C ASN A 195 4.00 1.72 -0.67
N LEU A 196 3.97 3.06 -0.68
CA LEU A 196 4.16 3.88 0.54
C LEU A 196 3.00 3.80 1.55
N THR A 197 1.79 3.43 1.12
CA THR A 197 0.66 3.27 2.04
C THR A 197 0.69 1.94 2.77
N ARG A 198 1.41 0.94 2.24
CA ARG A 198 1.54 -0.38 2.86
C ARG A 198 2.33 -0.29 4.17
N PHE A 199 1.81 -0.93 5.22
CA PHE A 199 2.45 -0.94 6.53
C PHE A 199 3.89 -1.45 6.50
N ARG A 200 4.15 -2.56 5.79
CA ARG A 200 5.51 -3.14 5.64
C ARG A 200 6.50 -2.11 5.11
N GLN A 201 6.08 -1.35 4.12
CA GLN A 201 6.94 -0.36 3.49
C GLN A 201 7.14 0.87 4.37
N ARG A 202 6.13 1.29 5.12
CA ARG A 202 6.29 2.32 6.18
C ARG A 202 7.21 1.84 7.30
N PHE A 203 7.16 0.56 7.67
CA PHE A 203 8.08 -0.03 8.62
C PHE A 203 9.51 -0.03 8.08
N PHE A 204 9.73 -0.48 6.84
CA PHE A 204 11.06 -0.42 6.22
C PHE A 204 11.56 1.00 5.99
N LYS A 205 10.68 1.94 5.63
CA LYS A 205 10.97 3.38 5.60
C LYS A 205 11.50 3.84 6.94
N ARG A 206 10.83 3.43 8.03
CA ARG A 206 11.22 3.81 9.39
C ARG A 206 12.57 3.22 9.79
N VAL A 207 12.78 1.93 9.52
CA VAL A 207 14.07 1.27 9.77
C VAL A 207 15.17 1.93 8.96
N PHE A 208 14.90 2.28 7.70
CA PHE A 208 15.84 2.97 6.83
C PHE A 208 16.20 4.37 7.35
N ASP A 209 15.22 5.16 7.80
CA ASP A 209 15.48 6.48 8.40
C ASP A 209 16.33 6.36 9.67
N LEU A 210 16.04 5.39 10.54
CA LEU A 210 16.83 5.16 11.75
C LEU A 210 18.24 4.63 11.45
N ALA A 211 18.40 3.78 10.44
CA ALA A 211 19.69 3.28 9.99
C ALA A 211 20.55 4.41 9.40
N LEU A 212 19.96 5.27 8.55
CA LEU A 212 20.63 6.46 8.04
C LEU A 212 21.02 7.41 9.17
N LEU A 213 20.12 7.63 10.13
CA LEU A 213 20.37 8.46 11.29
C LEU A 213 21.58 7.94 12.09
N LEU A 214 21.60 6.62 12.38
CA LEU A 214 22.70 5.96 13.08
C LEU A 214 24.02 6.08 12.31
N TRP A 215 24.00 5.90 10.99
CA TRP A 215 25.16 6.07 10.13
C TRP A 215 25.69 7.52 10.17
N PHE A 216 24.79 8.52 10.16
CA PHE A 216 25.15 9.93 10.29
C PHE A 216 25.73 10.29 11.66
N PHE A 217 25.29 9.65 12.75
CA PHE A 217 25.84 9.91 14.09
C PHE A 217 27.18 9.21 14.36
N THR A 218 27.48 8.11 13.66
CA THR A 218 28.71 7.33 13.86
C THR A 218 29.82 7.76 12.91
N ILE A 219 29.64 7.50 11.62
CA ILE A 219 30.65 7.69 10.57
C ILE A 219 30.42 9.01 9.83
N GLY A 220 29.15 9.37 9.64
CA GLY A 220 28.73 10.56 8.90
C GLY A 220 28.84 11.87 9.69
N PHE A 221 29.28 11.84 10.95
CA PHE A 221 29.31 13.03 11.82
C PHE A 221 30.06 14.23 11.21
N PRO A 222 31.27 14.08 10.62
CA PRO A 222 31.93 15.18 9.93
C PRO A 222 31.19 15.62 8.65
N PHE A 223 30.48 14.70 7.98
CA PHE A 223 29.73 14.99 6.75
C PHE A 223 28.38 15.69 7.01
N LEU A 224 27.84 15.63 8.22
CA LEU A 224 26.64 16.38 8.63
C LEU A 224 26.75 17.89 8.41
N PHE A 225 27.98 18.41 8.44
CA PHE A 225 28.26 19.83 8.19
C PHE A 225 28.29 20.17 6.70
N LEU A 226 28.60 19.21 5.83
CA LEU A 226 28.76 19.40 4.39
C LEU A 226 27.42 19.37 3.64
N PHE A 227 26.50 18.48 4.04
CA PHE A 227 25.23 18.30 3.35
C PHE A 227 24.12 19.29 3.78
N PHE A 228 24.20 19.90 4.96
CA PHE A 228 23.10 20.71 5.53
C PHE A 228 23.67 22.00 6.19
N ASP A 229 23.14 23.21 5.97
CA ASP A 229 23.89 24.49 6.29
C ASP A 229 23.55 25.19 7.62
N LYS A 230 22.70 24.66 8.52
CA LYS A 230 22.22 25.46 9.68
C LYS A 230 22.19 24.71 11.02
N GLY A 231 23.33 24.69 11.73
CA GLY A 231 23.65 23.86 12.91
C GLY A 231 22.57 23.68 14.00
N LYS A 232 21.90 24.74 14.47
CA LYS A 232 20.95 24.63 15.60
C LYS A 232 19.60 23.99 15.24
N ARG A 233 19.12 24.12 13.99
CA ARG A 233 17.90 23.44 13.52
C ARG A 233 18.15 21.96 13.19
N LYS A 234 19.42 21.54 13.01
CA LYS A 234 19.78 20.17 12.61
C LYS A 234 19.53 19.14 13.69
N ILE A 235 20.00 19.39 14.92
CA ILE A 235 19.85 18.42 16.02
C ILE A 235 18.38 18.22 16.32
N VAL A 236 17.58 19.30 16.33
CA VAL A 236 16.13 19.22 16.50
C VAL A 236 15.49 18.38 15.39
N ASN A 237 15.89 18.57 14.13
CA ASN A 237 15.36 17.75 13.03
C ASN A 237 15.76 16.27 13.16
N PHE A 238 16.99 15.96 13.55
CA PHE A 238 17.42 14.59 13.80
C PHE A 238 16.70 13.95 14.99
N LEU A 239 16.44 14.70 16.06
CA LEU A 239 15.60 14.26 17.17
C LEU A 239 14.16 14.03 16.72
N LYS A 240 13.59 14.91 15.88
CA LYS A 240 12.27 14.71 15.28
C LYS A 240 12.21 13.48 14.38
N ILE A 241 13.30 13.17 13.66
CA ILE A 241 13.42 11.90 12.92
C ILE A 241 13.46 10.75 13.92
N LEU A 242 14.21 10.82 15.01
CA LEU A 242 14.26 9.77 16.03
C LEU A 242 12.89 9.53 16.72
N VAL A 243 12.14 10.59 17.02
CA VAL A 243 10.78 10.53 17.58
C VAL A 243 9.77 10.01 16.55
N GLY A 244 10.03 10.26 15.26
CA GLY A 244 9.17 9.80 14.17
C GLY A 244 8.13 10.82 13.74
N GLU A 245 8.37 12.11 13.96
CA GLU A 245 7.61 13.21 13.35
C GLU A 245 8.15 13.55 11.95
N MET A 246 9.44 13.33 11.73
CA MET A 246 10.14 13.62 10.48
C MET A 246 10.72 12.38 9.81
N THR A 247 11.02 12.51 8.51
CA THR A 247 11.69 11.52 7.65
C THR A 247 12.80 12.20 6.84
N PHE A 248 13.81 11.46 6.36
CA PHE A 248 14.83 12.02 5.48
C PHE A 248 14.26 12.41 4.10
N VAL A 249 13.50 11.50 3.49
CA VAL A 249 12.84 11.69 2.20
C VAL A 249 11.33 11.50 2.35
N GLY A 250 10.54 12.29 1.64
CA GLY A 250 9.10 12.12 1.63
C GLY A 250 8.37 13.03 0.65
N LEU A 251 7.09 13.25 0.95
CA LEU A 251 6.13 13.90 0.05
C LEU A 251 6.10 15.43 0.23
N ASP A 252 5.72 16.13 -0.84
CA ASP A 252 5.40 17.54 -0.74
C ASP A 252 4.19 17.78 0.19
N LYS A 253 4.07 19.00 0.73
CA LYS A 253 3.06 19.38 1.74
C LYS A 253 1.62 19.00 1.32
N GLU A 254 1.30 19.15 0.05
CA GLU A 254 -0.02 18.88 -0.53
C GLU A 254 -0.39 17.37 -0.54
N TYR A 255 0.61 16.47 -0.45
CA TYR A 255 0.41 15.02 -0.55
C TYR A 255 0.66 14.27 0.77
N ARG A 256 0.90 14.98 1.88
CA ARG A 256 1.17 14.36 3.20
C ARG A 256 0.00 13.56 3.76
N GLU A 257 -1.20 13.67 3.20
CA GLU A 257 -2.33 12.80 3.56
C GLU A 257 -2.02 11.30 3.34
N PHE A 258 -1.13 10.96 2.41
CA PHE A 258 -0.70 9.58 2.16
C PHE A 258 0.42 9.08 3.07
N TYR A 259 1.22 10.00 3.64
CA TYR A 259 2.29 9.69 4.57
C TYR A 259 2.57 10.92 5.43
N ASP A 260 1.99 10.93 6.63
CA ASP A 260 1.99 12.08 7.54
C ASP A 260 3.30 12.17 8.33
N LYS A 261 4.39 12.43 7.60
CA LYS A 261 5.73 12.70 8.15
C LYS A 261 6.35 13.85 7.40
N GLU A 262 6.92 14.79 8.13
CA GLU A 262 7.58 15.95 7.54
C GLU A 262 8.97 15.55 6.98
N PRO A 263 9.22 15.71 5.67
CA PRO A 263 10.50 15.30 5.09
C PRO A 263 11.58 16.38 5.19
N LEU A 264 12.84 15.97 5.26
CA LEU A 264 13.98 16.86 5.06
C LEU A 264 14.19 17.22 3.59
N VAL A 265 13.93 16.28 2.69
CA VAL A 265 14.03 16.43 1.24
C VAL A 265 12.77 15.85 0.59
N THR A 266 12.10 16.61 -0.27
CA THR A 266 10.99 16.07 -1.06
C THR A 266 11.49 15.51 -2.40
N ILE A 267 10.74 14.58 -3.00
CA ILE A 267 11.08 14.06 -4.34
C ILE A 267 11.17 15.18 -5.38
N SER A 268 10.33 16.21 -5.25
CA SER A 268 10.34 17.40 -6.11
C SER A 268 11.62 18.22 -5.96
N GLU A 269 12.18 18.30 -4.75
CA GLU A 269 13.42 19.05 -4.48
C GLU A 269 14.69 18.34 -4.95
N ALA A 270 14.61 17.03 -5.22
CA ALA A 270 15.74 16.21 -5.64
C ALA A 270 16.28 16.56 -7.04
N HIS A 271 15.48 17.24 -7.87
CA HIS A 271 15.85 17.58 -9.24
C HIS A 271 16.17 19.07 -9.42
N ARG A 272 17.40 19.36 -9.86
CA ARG A 272 17.87 20.69 -10.29
C ARG A 272 17.92 20.74 -11.81
N GLY A 273 16.93 21.34 -12.46
CA GLY A 273 17.04 21.60 -13.90
C GLY A 273 15.78 22.03 -14.62
N ALA A 274 14.60 21.61 -14.16
CA ALA A 274 13.34 21.95 -14.80
C ALA A 274 12.51 22.87 -13.89
N PHE A 275 11.87 23.88 -14.48
CA PHE A 275 10.78 24.59 -13.81
C PHE A 275 9.67 23.57 -13.51
N LEU A 276 9.52 23.19 -12.24
CA LEU A 276 8.54 22.21 -11.85
C LEU A 276 7.15 22.86 -11.87
N THR A 277 6.41 22.62 -12.95
CA THR A 277 4.99 22.94 -13.00
C THR A 277 4.25 22.16 -11.90
N PRO A 278 3.10 22.66 -11.40
CA PRO A 278 2.28 21.94 -10.43
C PRO A 278 1.96 20.50 -10.87
N ARG A 279 1.68 20.30 -12.17
CA ARG A 279 1.45 18.98 -12.77
C ARG A 279 2.67 18.07 -12.70
N THR A 280 3.88 18.61 -12.82
CA THR A 280 5.11 17.83 -12.70
C THR A 280 5.32 17.37 -11.26
N LYS A 281 5.11 18.26 -10.28
CA LYS A 281 5.17 17.90 -8.85
C LYS A 281 4.17 16.82 -8.50
N GLU A 282 2.94 16.93 -9.02
CA GLU A 282 1.93 15.90 -8.86
C GLU A 282 2.41 14.54 -9.35
N LYS A 283 2.89 14.45 -10.60
CA LYS A 283 3.40 13.19 -11.16
C LYS A 283 4.55 12.61 -10.34
N LEU A 284 5.45 13.44 -9.82
CA LEU A 284 6.56 12.99 -8.98
C LEU A 284 6.08 12.41 -7.65
N ASN A 285 5.15 13.08 -6.95
CA ASN A 285 4.60 12.56 -5.70
C ASN A 285 3.81 11.26 -5.96
N GLN A 286 3.00 11.21 -7.02
CA GLN A 286 2.29 9.99 -7.39
C GLN A 286 3.24 8.82 -7.68
N PHE A 287 4.33 9.08 -8.41
CA PHE A 287 5.38 8.10 -8.66
C PHE A 287 6.00 7.60 -7.35
N TYR A 288 6.36 8.52 -6.44
CA TYR A 288 6.94 8.16 -5.14
C TYR A 288 5.98 7.29 -4.31
N ILE A 289 4.70 7.63 -4.21
CA ILE A 289 3.73 6.85 -3.43
C ILE A 289 3.56 5.45 -4.02
N LYS A 290 3.53 5.36 -5.36
CA LYS A 290 3.28 4.12 -6.10
C LYS A 290 4.46 3.15 -6.04
N GLU A 291 5.67 3.65 -6.31
CA GLU A 291 6.88 2.85 -6.51
C GLU A 291 7.87 2.96 -5.33
N TYR A 292 7.39 3.40 -4.17
CA TYR A 292 8.24 3.59 -2.99
C TYR A 292 9.10 2.34 -2.72
N SER A 293 10.37 2.59 -2.43
CA SER A 293 11.32 1.62 -1.89
C SER A 293 12.42 2.36 -1.11
N PRO A 294 13.09 1.72 -0.13
CA PRO A 294 14.23 2.33 0.56
C PRO A 294 15.38 2.73 -0.38
N LEU A 295 15.55 2.02 -1.51
CA LEU A 295 16.55 2.33 -2.52
C LEU A 295 16.23 3.64 -3.26
N LEU A 296 14.94 3.88 -3.55
CA LEU A 296 14.49 5.13 -4.17
C LEU A 296 14.80 6.34 -3.27
N ASP A 297 14.64 6.21 -1.94
CA ASP A 297 15.05 7.26 -1.00
C ASP A 297 16.55 7.54 -1.07
N LEU A 298 17.37 6.48 -1.16
CA LEU A 298 18.82 6.62 -1.29
C LEU A 298 19.18 7.33 -2.60
N GLU A 299 18.55 6.96 -3.71
CA GLU A 299 18.74 7.66 -5.00
C GLU A 299 18.36 9.14 -4.91
N ILE A 300 17.22 9.44 -4.27
CA ILE A 300 16.76 10.82 -4.07
C ILE A 300 17.79 11.61 -3.26
N LEU A 301 18.29 11.05 -2.15
CA LEU A 301 19.32 11.68 -1.33
C LEU A 301 20.65 11.85 -2.08
N PHE A 302 21.02 10.90 -2.94
CA PHE A 302 22.25 10.99 -3.74
C PHE A 302 22.14 12.04 -4.85
N LYS A 303 20.99 12.10 -5.53
CA LYS A 303 20.68 13.11 -6.56
C LYS A 303 20.42 14.49 -5.97
N TYR A 304 20.07 14.57 -4.69
CA TYR A 304 19.92 15.82 -3.95
C TYR A 304 21.26 16.55 -3.85
N ARG A 305 21.49 17.46 -4.80
CA ARG A 305 22.66 18.34 -4.81
C ARG A 305 22.25 19.72 -4.35
N LYS A 306 22.49 20.00 -3.06
CA LYS A 306 22.42 21.35 -2.51
C LYS A 306 23.42 22.22 -3.25
N GLY A 307 22.95 23.17 -4.05
CA GLY A 307 23.83 24.24 -4.46
C GLY A 307 23.52 25.49 -3.70
N LYS A 308 24.61 26.21 -3.44
CA LYS A 308 24.68 27.59 -3.05
C LYS A 308 23.50 28.37 -3.63
N ASN A 309 22.86 29.12 -2.74
CA ASN A 309 22.00 30.25 -3.07
C ASN A 309 22.52 30.93 -4.33
N GLY A 310 21.66 31.10 -5.33
CA GLY A 310 21.84 32.23 -6.23
C GLY A 310 21.91 33.45 -5.33
N LYS A 311 23.10 34.02 -5.18
CA LYS A 311 23.23 35.40 -4.73
C LYS A 311 22.39 36.18 -5.74
N SER A 312 21.25 36.68 -5.28
CA SER A 312 20.74 37.93 -5.78
C SER A 312 21.81 38.95 -5.44
N SER A 313 22.75 39.13 -6.38
CA SER A 313 23.49 40.36 -6.51
C SER A 313 22.69 41.18 -7.51
N ALA A 314 22.16 42.29 -7.02
CA ALA A 314 21.93 43.47 -7.82
C ALA A 314 23.19 43.82 -8.62
#